data_AF-A0A5C7KAC1-F1
#
_entry.id   AF-A0A5C7KAC1-F1
#
_cell.length_a   1.000
_cell.length_b   1.000
_cell.length_c   1.000
_cell.angle_alpha   90.00
_cell.angle_beta   90.00
_cell.angle_gamma   90.00
#
_symmetry.space_group_name_H-M   'P 1'
#
loop_
_entity.id
_entity.type
_entity.pdbx_description
1 polymer ?
#
loop_
_entity_poly.entity_id
_entity_poly.type
_entity_poly.pdbx_seq_one_letter_code
_entity_poly.pdbx_strand_id
1 'polypeptide(L)'
;MKQLGLSAVLCFLLALVLGASALLIPVAALHLVFAVGILPLIFGAMLHFVPVLTRSTAPHPGIAALPFIALLVGIPVVLAIQGILPRSALHAAATVDLAIAAILIAWMVRRARRTLGAPHPGWRWYAASLSLLVLALLAVPPLAAGVSPLAFRLFHLHANTLGFVGLAALGTLPVLLPTALGKPDPQAAPWLRRRLFVAVAGVLFVSLGAALWWPLTLVGGSFLAVLSLGLLAHWWRAFTPGVLFADGASTSLAAALAGYGALLLAGALHGARLAVADGMVLGFGAAFLLPLVSGALSQLLPVWRFPGPISPARQEMRRCLVRFGRLRAFLFPLAGAACIVDYIPVALLLAAAGLLLFAVDLVSALAIALRVPPPAR
;
A
#
# COMPACT_ATOMS: atom_id res chain seq x y z
N MET A 1 13.35 6.99 -3.98
CA MET A 1 12.78 6.38 -2.76
C MET A 1 12.27 7.39 -1.75
N LYS A 2 13.13 8.18 -1.08
CA LYS A 2 12.68 9.19 -0.10
C LYS A 2 11.60 10.13 -0.66
N GLN A 3 11.86 10.69 -1.85
CA GLN A 3 10.92 11.56 -2.56
C GLN A 3 9.56 10.91 -2.81
N LEU A 4 9.52 9.60 -3.11
CA LEU A 4 8.26 8.87 -3.32
C LEU A 4 7.46 8.74 -2.02
N GLY A 5 8.14 8.51 -0.89
CA GLY A 5 7.51 8.51 0.44
C GLY A 5 6.93 9.89 0.79
N LEU A 6 7.67 10.96 0.53
CA LEU A 6 7.19 12.33 0.72
C LEU A 6 6.00 12.65 -0.20
N SER A 7 6.09 12.26 -1.47
CA SER A 7 5.00 12.41 -2.44
C SER A 7 3.73 11.72 -1.98
N ALA A 8 3.82 10.48 -1.47
CA ALA A 8 2.66 9.76 -0.97
C ALA A 8 1.98 10.49 0.21
N VAL A 9 2.75 10.99 1.17
CA VAL A 9 2.20 11.78 2.29
C VAL A 9 1.55 13.07 1.80
N LEU A 10 2.20 13.77 0.86
CA LEU A 10 1.64 14.97 0.24
C LEU A 10 0.33 14.66 -0.51
N CYS A 11 0.26 13.55 -1.25
CA CYS A 11 -0.95 13.13 -1.96
C CYS A 11 -2.10 12.84 -1.00
N PHE A 12 -1.85 12.23 0.17
CA PHE A 12 -2.88 12.07 1.19
C PHE A 12 -3.38 13.41 1.75
N LEU A 13 -2.45 14.32 2.07
CA LEU A 13 -2.82 15.65 2.57
C LEU A 13 -3.62 16.45 1.53
N LEU A 14 -3.16 16.47 0.27
CA LEU A 14 -3.84 17.14 -0.84
C LEU A 14 -5.20 16.50 -1.10
N ALA A 15 -5.31 15.17 -1.14
CA ALA A 15 -6.60 14.52 -1.35
C ALA A 15 -7.59 14.82 -0.23
N LEU A 16 -7.14 14.90 1.03
CA LEU A 16 -7.97 15.28 2.15
C LEU A 16 -8.45 16.73 2.02
N VAL A 17 -7.55 17.68 1.76
CA VAL A 17 -7.88 19.11 1.66
C VAL A 17 -8.75 19.39 0.43
N LEU A 18 -8.33 18.92 -0.74
CA LEU A 18 -9.01 19.19 -2.01
C LEU A 18 -10.33 18.41 -2.12
N GLY A 19 -10.39 17.20 -1.56
CA GLY A 19 -11.64 16.43 -1.49
C GLY A 19 -12.65 17.04 -0.52
N ALA A 20 -12.20 17.44 0.68
CA ALA A 20 -13.08 18.07 1.68
C ALA A 20 -13.58 19.46 1.25
N SER A 21 -12.79 20.19 0.45
CA SER A 21 -13.19 21.48 -0.14
C SER A 21 -13.99 21.36 -1.44
N ALA A 22 -14.32 20.14 -1.87
CA ALA A 22 -15.00 19.84 -3.14
C ALA A 22 -14.29 20.38 -4.40
N LEU A 23 -13.00 20.72 -4.29
CA LEU A 23 -12.16 21.12 -5.43
C LEU A 23 -11.78 19.92 -6.32
N LEU A 24 -11.70 18.72 -5.73
CA LEU A 24 -11.60 17.47 -6.47
C LEU A 24 -12.85 16.63 -6.26
N ILE A 25 -13.35 16.02 -7.34
CA ILE A 25 -14.39 15.01 -7.21
C ILE A 25 -13.83 13.80 -6.42
N PRO A 26 -14.65 13.07 -5.65
CA PRO A 26 -14.16 12.01 -4.76
C PRO A 26 -13.26 10.97 -5.46
N VAL A 27 -13.62 10.55 -6.67
CA VAL A 27 -12.82 9.59 -7.46
C VAL A 27 -11.47 10.17 -7.87
N ALA A 28 -11.39 11.46 -8.21
CA ALA A 28 -10.13 12.13 -8.55
C ALA A 28 -9.22 12.24 -7.32
N ALA A 29 -9.78 12.58 -6.15
CA ALA A 29 -9.03 12.63 -4.89
C ALA A 29 -8.47 11.24 -4.51
N LEU A 30 -9.25 10.17 -4.69
CA LEU A 30 -8.80 8.80 -4.48
C LEU A 30 -7.69 8.39 -5.48
N HIS A 31 -7.80 8.79 -6.74
CA HIS A 31 -6.76 8.53 -7.75
C HIS A 31 -5.50 9.38 -7.53
N LEU A 32 -5.60 10.56 -6.93
CA LEU A 32 -4.43 11.33 -6.50
C LEU A 32 -3.62 10.53 -5.46
N VAL A 33 -4.31 9.98 -4.45
CA VAL A 33 -3.65 9.08 -3.48
C VAL A 33 -3.08 7.86 -4.18
N PHE A 34 -3.87 7.19 -5.02
CA PHE A 34 -3.48 5.93 -5.62
C PHE A 34 -2.38 6.07 -6.70
N ALA A 35 -2.66 6.79 -7.78
CA ALA A 35 -1.82 6.85 -8.97
C ALA A 35 -0.57 7.72 -8.80
N VAL A 36 -0.65 8.83 -8.05
CA VAL A 36 0.49 9.74 -7.82
C VAL A 36 1.24 9.40 -6.54
N GLY A 37 0.56 8.89 -5.52
CA GLY A 37 1.13 8.54 -4.23
C GLY A 37 1.56 7.07 -4.11
N ILE A 38 0.58 6.18 -4.01
CA ILE A 38 0.77 4.78 -3.57
C ILE A 38 1.43 3.91 -4.65
N LEU A 39 0.95 3.95 -5.89
CA LEU A 39 1.48 3.15 -6.99
C LEU A 39 2.99 3.37 -7.21
N PRO A 40 3.48 4.61 -7.38
CA PRO A 40 4.91 4.84 -7.54
C PRO A 40 5.69 4.53 -6.25
N LEU A 41 5.11 4.75 -5.06
CA LEU A 41 5.73 4.33 -3.80
C LEU A 41 5.93 2.81 -3.74
N ILE A 42 4.93 2.01 -4.15
CA ILE A 42 5.00 0.55 -4.19
C ILE A 42 6.06 0.10 -5.19
N PHE A 43 6.10 0.67 -6.40
CA PHE A 43 7.14 0.36 -7.39
C PHE A 43 8.52 0.65 -6.82
N GLY A 44 8.69 1.81 -6.19
CA GLY A 44 9.93 2.14 -5.50
C GLY A 44 10.28 1.13 -4.41
N ALA A 45 9.32 0.74 -3.57
CA ALA A 45 9.53 -0.23 -2.51
C ALA A 45 9.97 -1.59 -3.09
N MET A 46 9.36 -2.05 -4.19
CA MET A 46 9.79 -3.25 -4.91
C MET A 46 11.25 -3.12 -5.39
N LEU A 47 11.65 -1.96 -5.93
CA LEU A 47 13.04 -1.73 -6.35
C LEU A 47 14.05 -1.75 -5.19
N HIS A 48 13.60 -1.43 -3.97
CA HIS A 48 14.41 -1.55 -2.78
C HIS A 48 14.49 -3.00 -2.26
N PHE A 49 13.35 -3.69 -2.18
CA PHE A 49 13.29 -5.01 -1.57
C PHE A 49 13.74 -6.15 -2.49
N VAL A 50 13.41 -6.12 -3.78
CA VAL A 50 13.74 -7.23 -4.70
C VAL A 50 15.24 -7.55 -4.74
N PRO A 51 16.17 -6.56 -4.80
CA PRO A 51 17.60 -6.85 -4.71
C PRO A 51 17.98 -7.59 -3.43
N VAL A 52 17.39 -7.20 -2.28
CA VAL A 52 17.61 -7.88 -0.99
C VAL A 52 17.07 -9.32 -1.03
N LEU A 53 15.85 -9.51 -1.54
CA LEU A 53 15.18 -10.81 -1.63
C LEU A 53 15.89 -11.80 -2.58
N THR A 54 16.64 -11.27 -3.54
CA THR A 54 17.37 -12.03 -4.57
C THR A 54 18.89 -12.01 -4.37
N ARG A 55 19.38 -11.42 -3.27
CA ARG A 55 20.82 -11.26 -2.98
C ARG A 55 21.59 -10.72 -4.18
N SER A 56 21.06 -9.67 -4.81
CA SER A 56 21.60 -9.08 -6.04
C SER A 56 21.86 -7.58 -5.89
N THR A 57 22.59 -7.01 -6.85
CA THR A 57 23.02 -5.60 -6.84
C THR A 57 21.85 -4.61 -7.01
N ALA A 58 22.09 -3.32 -6.80
CA ALA A 58 21.09 -2.28 -7.02
C ALA A 58 20.49 -2.30 -8.45
N PRO A 59 19.26 -1.77 -8.65
CA PRO A 59 18.68 -1.64 -10.00
C PRO A 59 19.52 -0.71 -10.88
N HIS A 60 19.56 -1.01 -12.18
CA HIS A 60 20.11 -0.11 -13.20
C HIS A 60 19.34 1.24 -13.20
N PRO A 61 19.98 2.39 -13.49
CA PRO A 61 19.32 3.71 -13.45
C PRO A 61 18.00 3.80 -14.21
N GLY A 62 17.93 3.21 -15.42
CA GLY A 62 16.68 3.17 -16.20
C GLY A 62 15.52 2.46 -15.49
N ILE A 63 15.81 1.40 -14.73
CA ILE A 63 14.79 0.72 -13.89
C ILE A 63 14.47 1.58 -12.66
N ALA A 64 15.47 2.22 -12.06
CA ALA A 64 15.29 3.11 -10.91
C ALA A 64 14.43 4.35 -11.23
N ALA A 65 14.33 4.74 -12.49
CA ALA A 65 13.50 5.85 -12.96
C ALA A 65 12.00 5.50 -13.07
N LEU A 66 11.64 4.23 -13.26
CA LEU A 66 10.25 3.81 -13.53
C LEU A 66 9.22 4.30 -12.49
N PRO A 67 9.49 4.27 -11.17
CA PRO A 67 8.54 4.81 -10.19
C PRO A 67 8.28 6.31 -10.36
N PHE A 68 9.26 7.09 -10.83
CA PHE A 68 9.10 8.52 -11.05
C PHE A 68 8.32 8.79 -12.34
N ILE A 69 8.51 7.96 -13.36
CA ILE A 69 7.70 8.02 -14.58
C ILE A 69 6.24 7.73 -14.22
N ALA A 70 5.97 6.68 -13.44
CA ALA A 70 4.62 6.35 -12.98
C ALA A 70 3.97 7.48 -12.16
N LEU A 71 4.75 8.15 -11.29
CA LEU A 71 4.28 9.34 -10.56
C LEU A 71 3.83 10.45 -11.53
N LEU A 72 4.62 10.75 -12.56
CA LEU A 72 4.28 11.76 -13.56
C LEU A 72 3.05 11.36 -14.39
N VAL A 73 2.90 10.07 -14.69
CA VAL A 73 1.75 9.50 -15.40
C VAL A 73 0.47 9.56 -14.55
N GLY A 74 0.57 9.50 -13.23
CA GLY A 74 -0.59 9.66 -12.35
C GLY A 74 -1.25 11.04 -12.43
N ILE A 75 -0.50 12.10 -12.77
CA ILE A 75 -1.03 13.47 -12.88
C ILE A 75 -2.11 13.59 -13.97
N PRO A 76 -1.86 13.21 -15.23
CA PRO A 76 -2.89 13.26 -16.26
C PRO A 76 -4.08 12.32 -15.97
N VAL A 77 -3.90 11.23 -15.22
CA VAL A 77 -5.03 10.40 -14.75
C VAL A 77 -5.98 11.21 -13.88
N VAL A 78 -5.46 11.92 -12.87
CA VAL A 78 -6.27 12.74 -11.96
C VAL A 78 -6.97 13.86 -12.74
N LEU A 79 -6.25 14.55 -13.63
CA LEU A 79 -6.81 15.64 -14.44
C LEU A 79 -7.90 15.15 -15.42
N ALA A 80 -7.73 13.97 -16.03
CA ALA A 80 -8.73 13.39 -16.93
C ALA A 80 -9.98 12.93 -16.17
N ILE A 81 -9.82 12.34 -14.98
CA ILE A 81 -10.95 11.96 -14.12
C ILE A 81 -11.72 13.20 -13.64
N GLN A 82 -11.00 14.29 -13.31
CA GLN A 82 -11.58 15.57 -12.93
C GLN A 82 -12.31 16.27 -14.10
N GLY A 83 -12.07 15.84 -15.35
CA GLY A 83 -12.67 16.44 -16.55
C GLY A 83 -11.87 17.61 -17.15
N ILE A 84 -10.65 17.85 -16.67
CA ILE A 84 -9.75 18.90 -17.19
C ILE A 84 -9.05 18.42 -18.47
N LEU A 85 -8.70 17.14 -18.56
CA LEU A 85 -8.12 16.52 -19.75
C LEU A 85 -9.14 15.57 -20.43
N PRO A 86 -8.99 15.31 -21.74
CA PRO A 86 -9.86 14.37 -22.44
C PRO A 86 -9.72 12.95 -21.87
N ARG A 87 -10.82 12.19 -21.86
CA ARG A 87 -10.84 10.79 -21.37
C ARG A 87 -9.85 9.87 -22.09
N SER A 88 -9.48 10.19 -23.34
CA SER A 88 -8.47 9.44 -24.09
C SER A 88 -7.09 9.43 -23.41
N ALA A 89 -6.79 10.43 -22.58
CA ALA A 89 -5.57 10.46 -21.77
C ALA A 89 -5.46 9.25 -20.82
N LEU A 90 -6.60 8.67 -20.40
CA LEU A 90 -6.61 7.47 -19.56
C LEU A 90 -6.05 6.24 -20.30
N HIS A 91 -6.27 6.13 -21.61
CA HIS A 91 -5.70 5.02 -22.40
C HIS A 91 -4.18 5.13 -22.49
N ALA A 92 -3.67 6.34 -22.74
CA ALA A 92 -2.23 6.58 -22.79
C ALA A 92 -1.58 6.29 -21.42
N ALA A 93 -2.16 6.83 -20.34
CA ALA A 93 -1.66 6.59 -18.99
C ALA A 93 -1.68 5.10 -18.62
N ALA A 94 -2.80 4.42 -18.86
CA ALA A 94 -2.90 2.98 -18.58
C ALA A 94 -1.90 2.16 -19.40
N THR A 95 -1.63 2.54 -20.65
CA THR A 95 -0.63 1.87 -21.50
C THR A 95 0.78 2.03 -20.95
N VAL A 96 1.13 3.23 -20.48
CA VAL A 96 2.45 3.48 -19.89
C VAL A 96 2.61 2.69 -18.59
N ASP A 97 1.65 2.73 -17.68
CA ASP A 97 1.72 1.97 -16.42
C ASP A 97 1.70 0.45 -16.65
N LEU A 98 0.99 -0.02 -17.68
CA LEU A 98 1.01 -1.43 -18.11
C LEU A 98 2.41 -1.84 -18.56
N ALA A 99 3.06 -1.02 -19.38
CA ALA A 99 4.44 -1.25 -19.81
C ALA A 99 5.42 -1.25 -18.62
N ILE A 100 5.28 -0.28 -17.70
CA ILE A 100 6.11 -0.22 -16.48
C ILE A 100 5.92 -1.48 -15.64
N ALA A 101 4.67 -1.91 -15.39
CA ALA A 101 4.38 -3.11 -14.63
C ALA A 101 4.98 -4.36 -15.30
N ALA A 102 4.84 -4.52 -16.62
CA ALA A 102 5.42 -5.62 -17.38
C ALA A 102 6.96 -5.64 -17.30
N ILE A 103 7.60 -4.47 -17.45
CA ILE A 103 9.06 -4.31 -17.31
C ILE A 103 9.50 -4.73 -15.90
N LEU A 104 8.81 -4.28 -14.85
CA LEU A 104 9.13 -4.63 -13.47
C LEU A 104 8.95 -6.13 -13.19
N ILE A 105 7.88 -6.76 -13.70
CA ILE A 105 7.70 -8.22 -13.61
C ILE A 105 8.87 -8.95 -14.27
N ALA A 106 9.19 -8.60 -15.53
CA ALA A 106 10.29 -9.22 -16.27
C ALA A 106 11.64 -9.03 -15.56
N TRP A 107 11.87 -7.84 -15.02
CA TRP A 107 13.06 -7.51 -14.23
C TRP A 107 13.17 -8.36 -12.96
N MET A 108 12.08 -8.50 -12.19
CA MET A 108 12.03 -9.33 -10.97
C MET A 108 12.28 -10.81 -11.30
N VAL A 109 11.60 -11.34 -12.32
CA VAL A 109 11.75 -12.74 -12.74
C VAL A 109 13.18 -13.02 -13.17
N ARG A 110 13.79 -12.13 -13.97
CA ARG A 110 15.19 -12.28 -14.41
C ARG A 110 16.16 -12.32 -13.23
N ARG A 111 15.94 -11.48 -12.21
CA ARG A 111 16.76 -11.47 -10.98
C ARG A 111 16.56 -12.72 -10.15
N ALA A 112 15.31 -13.14 -9.95
CA ALA A 112 14.99 -14.36 -9.21
C ALA A 112 15.68 -15.59 -9.83
N ARG A 113 15.68 -15.70 -11.17
CA ARG A 113 16.35 -16.79 -11.91
C ARG A 113 17.88 -16.76 -11.79
N ARG A 114 18.48 -15.59 -11.58
CA ARG A 114 19.94 -15.41 -11.43
C ARG A 114 20.39 -15.41 -9.98
N THR A 115 19.49 -15.64 -9.03
CA THR A 115 19.83 -15.68 -7.61
C THR A 115 20.67 -16.92 -7.32
N LEU A 116 21.78 -16.75 -6.59
CA LEU A 116 22.54 -17.89 -6.08
C LEU A 116 21.70 -18.60 -4.99
N GLY A 117 21.34 -19.86 -5.24
CA GLY A 117 20.39 -20.61 -4.43
C GLY A 117 18.94 -20.12 -4.60
N ALA A 118 18.04 -20.53 -3.70
CA ALA A 118 16.64 -20.13 -3.80
C ALA A 118 16.43 -18.65 -3.41
N PRO A 119 15.77 -17.82 -4.22
CA PRO A 119 15.38 -16.47 -3.83
C PRO A 119 14.31 -16.51 -2.72
N HIS A 120 14.29 -15.46 -1.88
CA HIS A 120 13.28 -15.35 -0.82
C HIS A 120 11.87 -15.27 -1.41
N PRO A 121 10.87 -16.03 -0.91
CA PRO A 121 9.56 -16.18 -1.56
C PRO A 121 8.76 -14.88 -1.74
N GLY A 122 9.09 -13.83 -0.99
CA GLY A 122 8.46 -12.50 -1.09
C GLY A 122 8.45 -11.90 -2.50
N TRP A 123 9.45 -12.18 -3.36
CA TRP A 123 9.44 -11.62 -4.74
C TRP A 123 8.23 -12.10 -5.55
N ARG A 124 7.72 -13.31 -5.27
CA ARG A 124 6.55 -13.87 -5.96
C ARG A 124 5.27 -13.12 -5.61
N TRP A 125 5.19 -12.55 -4.41
CA TRP A 125 4.07 -11.69 -3.99
C TRP A 125 4.08 -10.37 -4.73
N TYR A 126 5.26 -9.76 -4.93
CA TYR A 126 5.38 -8.57 -5.76
C TYR A 126 5.06 -8.84 -7.23
N ALA A 127 5.53 -9.95 -7.77
CA ALA A 127 5.15 -10.36 -9.13
C ALA A 127 3.63 -10.56 -9.26
N ALA A 128 2.99 -11.25 -8.30
CA ALA A 128 1.54 -11.42 -8.30
C ALA A 128 0.78 -10.08 -8.17
N SER A 129 1.22 -9.21 -7.26
CA SER A 129 0.69 -7.85 -7.10
C SER A 129 0.73 -7.06 -8.41
N LEU A 130 1.86 -7.08 -9.13
CA LEU A 130 1.97 -6.44 -10.44
C LEU A 130 1.12 -7.11 -11.52
N SER A 131 0.98 -8.44 -11.50
CA SER A 131 0.07 -9.13 -12.43
C SER A 131 -1.38 -8.70 -12.21
N LEU A 132 -1.79 -8.48 -10.96
CA LEU A 132 -3.13 -7.97 -10.65
C LEU A 132 -3.28 -6.49 -11.06
N LEU A 133 -2.23 -5.67 -10.96
CA LEU A 133 -2.20 -4.33 -11.54
C LEU A 133 -2.37 -4.37 -13.06
N VAL A 134 -1.64 -5.26 -13.75
CA VAL A 134 -1.77 -5.47 -15.20
C VAL A 134 -3.22 -5.78 -15.57
N LEU A 135 -3.87 -6.72 -14.88
CA LEU A 135 -5.28 -7.03 -15.11
C LEU A 135 -6.19 -5.82 -14.84
N ALA A 136 -5.93 -5.06 -13.78
CA ALA A 136 -6.70 -3.87 -13.46
C ALA A 136 -6.56 -2.78 -14.55
N LEU A 137 -5.36 -2.59 -15.10
CA LEU A 137 -5.11 -1.63 -16.18
C LEU A 137 -5.76 -2.08 -17.50
N LEU A 138 -5.81 -3.39 -17.78
CA LEU A 138 -6.54 -3.94 -18.93
C LEU A 138 -8.06 -3.72 -18.84
N ALA A 139 -8.61 -3.45 -17.64
CA ALA A 139 -10.02 -3.05 -17.49
C ALA A 139 -10.28 -1.57 -17.88
N VAL A 140 -9.24 -0.75 -18.03
CA VAL A 140 -9.40 0.69 -18.32
C VAL A 140 -9.96 0.94 -19.73
N PRO A 141 -9.46 0.31 -20.82
CA PRO A 141 -10.04 0.51 -22.15
C PRO A 141 -11.55 0.23 -22.26
N PRO A 142 -12.09 -0.93 -21.83
CA PRO A 142 -13.53 -1.17 -21.90
C PRO A 142 -14.33 -0.23 -20.97
N LEU A 143 -13.79 0.12 -19.79
CA LEU A 143 -14.40 1.10 -18.90
C LEU A 143 -14.52 2.48 -19.55
N ALA A 144 -13.46 2.95 -20.19
CA ALA A 144 -13.43 4.25 -20.89
C ALA A 144 -14.30 4.25 -22.16
N ALA A 145 -14.44 3.10 -22.82
CA ALA A 145 -15.34 2.90 -23.95
C ALA A 145 -16.82 2.72 -23.55
N GLY A 146 -17.13 2.64 -22.25
CA GLY A 146 -18.50 2.45 -21.75
C GLY A 146 -19.04 1.03 -21.88
N VAL A 147 -18.17 0.03 -22.11
CA VAL A 147 -18.55 -1.38 -22.22
C VAL A 147 -18.66 -1.97 -20.81
N SER A 148 -19.87 -2.36 -20.39
CA SER A 148 -20.16 -2.91 -19.05
C SER A 148 -19.45 -2.15 -17.91
N PRO A 149 -19.66 -0.83 -17.79
CA PRO A 149 -18.82 0.05 -16.98
C PRO A 149 -18.87 -0.29 -15.48
N LEU A 150 -19.97 -0.85 -14.98
CA LEU A 150 -20.07 -1.30 -13.59
C LEU A 150 -19.16 -2.49 -13.31
N ALA A 151 -19.23 -3.54 -14.14
CA ALA A 151 -18.45 -4.77 -13.93
C ALA A 151 -16.95 -4.48 -13.98
N PHE A 152 -16.48 -3.76 -15.00
CA PHE A 152 -15.07 -3.38 -15.11
C PHE A 152 -14.62 -2.42 -14.02
N ARG A 153 -15.48 -1.50 -13.56
CA ARG A 153 -15.16 -0.62 -12.42
C ARG A 153 -14.97 -1.44 -11.14
N LEU A 154 -15.87 -2.38 -10.85
CA LEU A 154 -15.77 -3.23 -9.67
C LEU A 154 -14.56 -4.14 -9.72
N PHE A 155 -14.28 -4.74 -10.88
CA PHE A 155 -13.06 -5.53 -11.08
C PHE A 155 -11.80 -4.69 -10.89
N HIS A 156 -11.72 -3.53 -11.56
CA HIS A 156 -10.60 -2.60 -11.47
C HIS A 156 -10.35 -2.14 -10.03
N LEU A 157 -11.41 -1.79 -9.30
CA LEU A 157 -11.34 -1.37 -7.91
C LEU A 157 -10.69 -2.45 -7.03
N HIS A 158 -11.24 -3.67 -7.03
CA HIS A 158 -10.76 -4.74 -6.15
C HIS A 158 -9.40 -5.31 -6.58
N ALA A 159 -9.15 -5.37 -7.90
CA ALA A 159 -7.85 -5.77 -8.43
C ALA A 159 -6.74 -4.78 -8.03
N ASN A 160 -7.04 -3.47 -7.92
CA ASN A 160 -6.09 -2.48 -7.42
C ASN A 160 -5.97 -2.49 -5.89
N THR A 161 -7.07 -2.46 -5.15
CA THR A 161 -7.06 -2.33 -3.68
C THR A 161 -6.59 -3.61 -2.99
N LEU A 162 -7.19 -4.76 -3.30
CA LEU A 162 -6.84 -6.03 -2.68
C LEU A 162 -5.71 -6.75 -3.43
N GLY A 163 -5.69 -6.62 -4.76
CA GLY A 163 -4.68 -7.24 -5.61
C GLY A 163 -3.34 -6.51 -5.58
N PHE A 164 -3.23 -5.39 -6.28
CA PHE A 164 -1.98 -4.65 -6.36
C PHE A 164 -1.50 -4.17 -4.98
N VAL A 165 -2.29 -3.36 -4.29
CA VAL A 165 -1.92 -2.80 -2.98
C VAL A 165 -1.90 -3.88 -1.90
N GLY A 166 -3.00 -4.65 -1.76
CA GLY A 166 -3.13 -5.67 -0.72
C GLY A 166 -2.08 -6.77 -0.79
N LEU A 167 -1.81 -7.36 -1.97
CA LEU A 167 -0.76 -8.37 -2.10
C LEU A 167 0.66 -7.79 -1.94
N ALA A 168 0.90 -6.54 -2.36
CA ALA A 168 2.18 -5.88 -2.09
C ALA A 168 2.40 -5.71 -0.57
N ALA A 169 1.35 -5.32 0.17
CA ALA A 169 1.39 -5.20 1.61
C ALA A 169 1.59 -6.56 2.29
N LEU A 170 0.77 -7.57 1.98
CA LEU A 170 0.88 -8.91 2.56
C LEU A 170 2.20 -9.62 2.17
N GLY A 171 2.78 -9.27 1.03
CA GLY A 171 4.12 -9.72 0.62
C GLY A 171 5.26 -9.08 1.42
N THR A 172 5.01 -7.93 2.06
CA THR A 172 6.04 -7.12 2.75
C THR A 172 5.91 -7.21 4.26
N LEU A 173 4.68 -7.13 4.78
CA LEU A 173 4.35 -7.07 6.21
C LEU A 173 4.98 -8.19 7.05
N PRO A 174 4.96 -9.48 6.63
CA PRO A 174 5.58 -10.57 7.38
C PRO A 174 7.08 -10.37 7.64
N VAL A 175 7.77 -9.57 6.83
CA VAL A 175 9.20 -9.27 6.99
C VAL A 175 9.41 -7.89 7.61
N LEU A 176 8.59 -6.92 7.22
CA LEU A 176 8.74 -5.53 7.64
C LEU A 176 8.44 -5.32 9.13
N LEU A 177 7.40 -5.96 9.67
CA LEU A 177 7.09 -5.82 11.09
C LEU A 177 8.19 -6.39 12.00
N PRO A 178 8.68 -7.64 11.80
CA PRO A 178 9.81 -8.15 12.57
C PRO A 178 11.07 -7.28 12.41
N THR A 179 11.32 -6.75 11.20
CA THR A 179 12.42 -5.82 10.93
C THR A 179 12.27 -4.52 11.73
N ALA A 180 11.05 -3.98 11.85
CA ALA A 180 10.78 -2.79 12.66
C ALA A 180 11.01 -3.04 14.16
N LEU A 181 10.74 -4.26 14.63
CA LEU A 181 11.02 -4.71 16.00
C LEU A 181 12.49 -5.05 16.26
N GLY A 182 13.31 -5.16 15.21
CA GLY A 182 14.68 -5.67 15.32
C GLY A 182 14.74 -7.14 15.75
N LYS A 183 13.68 -7.92 15.48
CA LYS A 183 13.57 -9.33 15.85
C LYS A 183 13.43 -10.22 14.61
N PRO A 184 14.07 -11.39 14.58
CA PRO A 184 13.83 -12.36 13.51
C PRO A 184 12.45 -13.01 13.64
N ASP A 185 11.82 -13.35 12.51
CA ASP A 185 10.65 -14.24 12.44
C ASP A 185 10.96 -15.42 11.51
N PRO A 186 11.22 -16.63 12.04
CA PRO A 186 11.53 -17.80 11.22
C PRO A 186 10.33 -18.27 10.38
N GLN A 187 9.10 -17.87 10.71
CA GLN A 187 7.89 -18.27 9.99
C GLN A 187 7.54 -17.35 8.83
N ALA A 188 8.16 -16.18 8.70
CA ALA A 188 7.84 -15.21 7.64
C ALA A 188 8.00 -15.80 6.23
N ALA A 189 9.16 -16.41 5.93
CA ALA A 189 9.42 -16.99 4.61
C ALA A 189 8.56 -18.23 4.32
N PRO A 190 8.41 -19.22 5.24
CA PRO A 190 7.47 -20.33 5.07
C PRO A 190 6.02 -19.87 4.83
N TRP A 191 5.55 -18.87 5.58
CA TRP A 191 4.21 -18.30 5.42
C TRP A 191 4.01 -17.74 4.02
N LEU A 192 4.93 -16.87 3.56
CA LEU A 192 4.88 -16.28 2.22
C LEU A 192 4.88 -17.36 1.12
N ARG A 193 5.67 -18.43 1.28
CA ARG A 193 5.73 -19.51 0.29
C ARG A 193 4.40 -20.27 0.18
N ARG A 194 3.79 -20.60 1.31
CA ARG A 194 2.59 -21.46 1.37
C ARG A 194 1.30 -20.71 1.06
N ARG A 195 1.23 -19.41 1.38
CA ARG A 195 -0.04 -18.65 1.34
C ARG A 195 -0.27 -17.85 0.05
N LEU A 196 0.73 -17.76 -0.83
CA LEU A 196 0.62 -16.99 -2.08
C LEU A 196 -0.59 -17.41 -2.93
N PHE A 197 -0.76 -18.71 -3.16
CA PHE A 197 -1.86 -19.21 -4.00
C PHE A 197 -3.23 -18.84 -3.42
N VAL A 198 -3.40 -19.04 -2.10
CA VAL A 198 -4.63 -18.68 -1.38
C VAL A 198 -4.89 -17.18 -1.47
N ALA A 199 -3.86 -16.35 -1.35
CA ALA A 199 -3.99 -14.90 -1.45
C ALA A 199 -4.42 -14.47 -2.85
N VAL A 200 -3.77 -14.98 -3.90
CA VAL A 200 -4.12 -14.67 -5.31
C VAL A 200 -5.52 -15.16 -5.64
N ALA A 201 -5.88 -16.38 -5.25
CA ALA A 201 -7.24 -16.92 -5.43
C ALA A 201 -8.27 -16.04 -4.69
N GLY A 202 -7.96 -15.63 -3.46
CA GLY A 202 -8.81 -14.74 -2.67
C GLY A 202 -9.10 -13.42 -3.39
N VAL A 203 -8.06 -12.75 -3.89
CA VAL A 203 -8.22 -11.51 -4.67
C VAL A 203 -9.04 -11.74 -5.93
N LEU A 204 -8.71 -12.76 -6.73
CA LEU A 204 -9.43 -13.03 -7.98
C LEU A 204 -10.90 -13.34 -7.73
N PHE A 205 -11.23 -14.09 -6.68
CA PHE A 205 -12.61 -14.39 -6.29
C PHE A 205 -13.35 -13.14 -5.82
N VAL A 206 -12.71 -12.22 -5.09
CA VAL A 206 -13.35 -10.93 -4.76
C VAL A 206 -13.54 -10.08 -6.01
N SER A 207 -12.52 -9.91 -6.84
CA SER A 207 -12.58 -9.05 -8.03
C SER A 207 -13.59 -9.55 -9.07
N LEU A 208 -13.55 -10.85 -9.39
CA LEU A 208 -14.50 -11.46 -10.33
C LEU A 208 -15.89 -11.61 -9.70
N GLY A 209 -15.96 -11.93 -8.41
CA GLY A 209 -17.22 -12.03 -7.70
C GLY A 209 -17.97 -10.71 -7.68
N ALA A 210 -17.28 -9.61 -7.39
CA ALA A 210 -17.88 -8.28 -7.38
C ALA A 210 -18.34 -7.87 -8.79
N ALA A 211 -17.59 -8.27 -9.83
CA ALA A 211 -17.89 -7.91 -11.20
C ALA A 211 -18.98 -8.77 -11.86
N LEU A 212 -19.08 -10.06 -11.49
CA LEU A 212 -19.87 -11.06 -12.23
C LEU A 212 -20.83 -11.87 -11.34
N TRP A 213 -20.37 -12.34 -10.18
CA TRP A 213 -21.17 -13.23 -9.31
C TRP A 213 -20.82 -13.06 -7.84
N TRP A 214 -21.61 -12.25 -7.13
CA TRP A 214 -21.29 -11.76 -5.79
C TRP A 214 -20.97 -12.84 -4.73
N PRO A 215 -21.52 -14.08 -4.74
CA PRO A 215 -21.17 -15.08 -3.73
C PRO A 215 -19.68 -15.43 -3.70
N LEU A 216 -18.98 -15.32 -4.83
CA LEU A 216 -17.53 -15.51 -4.86
C LEU A 216 -16.78 -14.45 -4.03
N THR A 217 -17.37 -13.28 -3.81
CA THR A 217 -16.75 -12.26 -2.95
C THR A 217 -16.66 -12.71 -1.50
N LEU A 218 -17.64 -13.48 -1.00
CA LEU A 218 -17.60 -14.05 0.35
C LEU A 218 -16.51 -15.10 0.46
N VAL A 219 -16.39 -15.99 -0.53
CA VAL A 219 -15.34 -17.01 -0.57
C VAL A 219 -13.97 -16.36 -0.61
N GLY A 220 -13.74 -15.43 -1.55
CA GLY A 220 -12.47 -14.74 -1.69
C GLY A 220 -12.13 -13.87 -0.47
N GLY A 221 -13.12 -13.17 0.08
CA GLY A 221 -13.00 -12.36 1.28
C GLY A 221 -12.61 -13.20 2.50
N SER A 222 -13.19 -14.40 2.65
CA SER A 222 -12.84 -15.32 3.74
C SER A 222 -11.39 -15.78 3.67
N PHE A 223 -10.86 -16.08 2.47
CA PHE A 223 -9.46 -16.44 2.29
C PHE A 223 -8.54 -15.32 2.75
N LEU A 224 -8.80 -14.09 2.30
CA LEU A 224 -8.00 -12.92 2.67
C LEU A 224 -8.13 -12.60 4.17
N ALA A 225 -9.31 -12.77 4.76
CA ALA A 225 -9.54 -12.51 6.18
C ALA A 225 -8.78 -13.51 7.04
N VAL A 226 -8.80 -14.81 6.69
CA VAL A 226 -8.02 -15.84 7.37
C VAL A 226 -6.52 -15.56 7.28
N LEU A 227 -6.03 -15.11 6.13
CA LEU A 227 -4.61 -14.74 5.98
C LEU A 227 -4.24 -13.54 6.87
N SER A 228 -5.08 -12.50 6.89
CA SER A 228 -4.85 -11.29 7.66
C SER A 228 -4.89 -11.56 9.17
N LEU A 229 -5.99 -12.14 9.65
CA LEU A 229 -6.22 -12.44 11.06
C LEU A 229 -5.24 -13.52 11.56
N GLY A 230 -4.92 -14.51 10.72
CA GLY A 230 -3.93 -15.52 11.04
C GLY A 230 -2.52 -14.95 11.22
N LEU A 231 -2.13 -13.98 10.39
CA LEU A 231 -0.85 -13.29 10.52
C LEU A 231 -0.80 -12.39 11.77
N LEU A 232 -1.90 -11.69 12.09
CA LEU A 232 -2.02 -10.95 13.36
C LEU A 232 -1.91 -11.88 14.58
N ALA A 233 -2.64 -12.99 14.56
CA ALA A 233 -2.61 -13.97 15.64
C ALA A 233 -1.22 -14.60 15.82
N HIS A 234 -0.49 -14.81 14.71
CA HIS A 234 0.90 -15.24 14.74
C HIS A 234 1.78 -14.20 15.43
N TRP A 235 1.72 -12.92 15.02
CA TRP A 235 2.51 -11.86 15.64
C TRP A 235 2.20 -11.66 17.12
N TRP A 236 0.92 -11.75 17.50
CA TRP A 236 0.49 -11.68 18.89
C TRP A 236 1.18 -12.74 19.74
N ARG A 237 1.25 -13.99 19.24
CA ARG A 237 1.91 -15.11 19.91
C ARG A 237 3.43 -15.02 19.87
N ALA A 238 4.01 -14.66 18.73
CA ALA A 238 5.45 -14.68 18.50
C ALA A 238 6.19 -13.52 19.20
N PHE A 239 5.56 -12.34 19.28
CA PHE A 239 6.21 -11.15 19.84
C PHE A 239 5.64 -10.71 21.18
N THR A 240 4.47 -11.19 21.60
CA THR A 240 3.68 -10.68 22.74
C THR A 240 3.15 -9.25 22.51
N PRO A 241 2.00 -8.88 23.11
CA PRO A 241 1.42 -7.54 22.95
C PRO A 241 2.35 -6.41 23.42
N GLY A 242 3.07 -6.63 24.53
CA GLY A 242 3.96 -5.62 25.10
C GLY A 242 5.04 -5.19 24.12
N VAL A 243 5.67 -6.13 23.42
CA VAL A 243 6.70 -5.83 22.41
C VAL A 243 6.05 -5.28 21.13
N LEU A 244 4.96 -5.89 20.67
CA LEU A 244 4.29 -5.51 19.43
C LEU A 244 3.85 -4.04 19.45
N PHE A 245 3.40 -3.57 20.62
CA PHE A 245 2.88 -2.22 20.81
C PHE A 245 3.84 -1.26 21.55
N ALA A 246 5.08 -1.68 21.82
CA ALA A 246 6.10 -0.80 22.41
C ALA A 246 6.59 0.26 21.41
N ASP A 247 6.61 -0.05 20.12
CA ASP A 247 7.13 0.81 19.07
C ASP A 247 6.03 1.36 18.15
N GLY A 248 6.14 2.63 17.81
CA GLY A 248 5.13 3.31 16.98
C GLY A 248 5.04 2.76 15.56
N ALA A 249 6.13 2.28 14.96
CA ALA A 249 6.11 1.71 13.62
C ALA A 249 5.46 0.32 13.62
N SER A 250 5.83 -0.56 14.55
CA SER A 250 5.21 -1.90 14.66
C SER A 250 3.72 -1.80 15.00
N THR A 251 3.33 -0.89 15.89
CA THR A 251 1.93 -0.64 16.23
C THR A 251 1.14 -0.20 15.00
N SER A 252 1.69 0.72 14.20
CA SER A 252 1.07 1.21 12.96
C SER A 252 0.93 0.09 11.91
N LEU A 253 1.93 -0.77 11.75
CA LEU A 253 1.87 -1.91 10.83
C LEU A 253 0.86 -2.98 11.28
N ALA A 254 0.77 -3.27 12.57
CA ALA A 254 -0.23 -4.17 13.13
C ALA A 254 -1.66 -3.59 12.96
N ALA A 255 -1.83 -2.29 13.23
CA ALA A 255 -3.09 -1.58 13.03
C ALA A 255 -3.54 -1.62 11.56
N ALA A 256 -2.61 -1.47 10.61
CA ALA A 256 -2.93 -1.60 9.19
C ALA A 256 -3.48 -2.99 8.85
N LEU A 257 -2.83 -4.06 9.31
CA LEU A 257 -3.30 -5.42 9.04
C LEU A 257 -4.65 -5.71 9.74
N ALA A 258 -4.86 -5.18 10.95
CA ALA A 258 -6.14 -5.26 11.64
C ALA A 258 -7.25 -4.52 10.88
N GLY A 259 -6.96 -3.30 10.41
CA GLY A 259 -7.87 -2.51 9.58
C GLY A 259 -8.21 -3.21 8.26
N TYR A 260 -7.22 -3.82 7.59
CA TYR A 260 -7.44 -4.64 6.40
C TYR A 260 -8.38 -5.82 6.69
N GLY A 261 -8.18 -6.52 7.81
CA GLY A 261 -9.07 -7.60 8.26
C GLY A 261 -10.50 -7.12 8.53
N ALA A 262 -10.65 -6.01 9.24
CA ALA A 262 -11.96 -5.41 9.55
C ALA A 262 -12.70 -4.97 8.28
N LEU A 263 -12.00 -4.39 7.31
CA LEU A 263 -12.56 -4.01 6.00
C LEU A 263 -13.04 -5.22 5.21
N LEU A 264 -12.36 -6.37 5.28
CA LEU A 264 -12.84 -7.58 4.62
C LEU A 264 -14.13 -8.09 5.25
N LEU A 265 -14.26 -8.03 6.58
CA LEU A 265 -15.50 -8.39 7.28
C LEU A 265 -16.63 -7.42 6.95
N ALA A 266 -16.37 -6.11 6.97
CA ALA A 266 -17.34 -5.10 6.58
C ALA A 266 -17.76 -5.23 5.11
N GLY A 267 -16.81 -5.54 4.21
CA GLY A 267 -17.07 -5.80 2.80
C GLY A 267 -17.93 -7.04 2.57
N ALA A 268 -17.76 -8.09 3.38
CA ALA A 268 -18.62 -9.27 3.34
C ALA A 268 -20.05 -8.94 3.76
N LEU A 269 -20.23 -8.16 4.83
CA LEU A 269 -21.55 -7.67 5.26
C LEU A 269 -22.21 -6.80 4.19
N HIS A 270 -21.45 -5.90 3.58
CA HIS A 270 -21.92 -5.06 2.47
C HIS A 270 -22.32 -5.89 1.26
N GLY A 271 -21.49 -6.85 0.83
CA GLY A 271 -21.78 -7.75 -0.29
C GLY A 271 -23.02 -8.62 -0.06
N ALA A 272 -23.26 -9.02 1.20
CA ALA A 272 -24.47 -9.71 1.62
C ALA A 272 -25.69 -8.79 1.79
N ARG A 273 -25.57 -7.49 1.51
CA ARG A 273 -26.60 -6.46 1.68
C ARG A 273 -27.08 -6.29 3.13
N LEU A 274 -26.23 -6.63 4.09
CA LEU A 274 -26.49 -6.48 5.53
C LEU A 274 -26.01 -5.13 6.08
N ALA A 275 -25.25 -4.36 5.30
CA ALA A 275 -24.76 -3.04 5.68
C ALA A 275 -24.69 -2.09 4.47
N VAL A 276 -25.12 -0.84 4.68
CA VAL A 276 -24.78 0.29 3.81
C VAL A 276 -23.33 0.67 4.09
N ALA A 277 -22.51 0.80 3.06
CA ALA A 277 -21.07 0.96 3.23
C ALA A 277 -20.45 1.84 2.13
N ASP A 278 -21.09 2.99 1.87
CA ASP A 278 -20.70 3.91 0.80
C ASP A 278 -19.29 4.50 1.04
N GLY A 279 -18.89 4.63 2.31
CA GLY A 279 -17.56 5.07 2.70
C GLY A 279 -16.46 3.99 2.67
N MET A 280 -16.69 2.78 2.14
CA MET A 280 -15.71 1.68 2.20
C MET A 280 -14.35 1.99 1.55
N VAL A 281 -14.34 2.73 0.44
CA VAL A 281 -13.08 3.09 -0.24
C VAL A 281 -12.29 4.11 0.58
N LEU A 282 -12.97 5.07 1.21
CA LEU A 282 -12.35 5.98 2.18
C LEU A 282 -11.89 5.24 3.43
N GLY A 283 -12.68 4.26 3.89
CA GLY A 283 -12.34 3.35 4.98
C GLY A 283 -11.08 2.54 4.68
N PHE A 284 -10.90 2.07 3.44
CA PHE A 284 -9.67 1.42 2.99
C PHE A 284 -8.46 2.37 3.05
N GLY A 285 -8.63 3.61 2.60
CA GLY A 285 -7.62 4.66 2.73
C GLY A 285 -7.22 4.89 4.20
N ALA A 286 -8.22 5.05 5.07
CA ALA A 286 -8.00 5.40 6.46
C ALA A 286 -7.55 4.23 7.34
N ALA A 287 -8.30 3.12 7.40
CA ALA A 287 -8.00 2.02 8.32
C ALA A 287 -6.81 1.15 7.88
N PHE A 288 -6.46 1.12 6.59
CA PHE A 288 -5.38 0.27 6.09
C PHE A 288 -4.20 1.05 5.50
N LEU A 289 -4.44 1.90 4.50
CA LEU A 289 -3.34 2.56 3.79
C LEU A 289 -2.57 3.57 4.65
N LEU A 290 -3.26 4.47 5.34
CA LEU A 290 -2.62 5.46 6.21
C LEU A 290 -1.72 4.82 7.28
N PRO A 291 -2.17 3.83 8.08
CA PRO A 291 -1.32 3.18 9.07
C PRO A 291 -0.21 2.34 8.41
N LEU A 292 -0.44 1.75 7.24
CA LEU A 292 0.58 1.01 6.50
C LEU A 292 1.71 1.94 6.06
N VAL A 293 1.39 3.03 5.37
CA VAL A 293 2.36 4.00 4.83
C VAL A 293 3.10 4.69 5.96
N SER A 294 2.38 5.13 6.98
CA SER A 294 2.92 5.66 8.23
C SER A 294 3.99 4.74 8.83
N GLY A 295 3.62 3.49 9.14
CA GLY A 295 4.50 2.56 9.83
C GLY A 295 5.70 2.15 8.96
N ALA A 296 5.45 1.93 7.67
CA ALA A 296 6.49 1.56 6.73
C ALA A 296 7.52 2.70 6.54
N LEU A 297 7.07 3.95 6.39
CA LEU A 297 7.98 5.08 6.24
C LEU A 297 8.74 5.38 7.54
N SER A 298 8.13 5.21 8.71
CA SER A 298 8.84 5.35 10.00
C SER A 298 10.02 4.38 10.12
N GLN A 299 9.94 3.20 9.50
CA GLN A 299 11.04 2.24 9.48
C GLN A 299 12.00 2.43 8.28
N LEU A 300 11.47 2.63 7.08
CA LEU A 300 12.24 2.59 5.83
C LEU A 300 12.93 3.90 5.49
N LEU A 301 12.33 5.05 5.82
CA LEU A 301 12.90 6.34 5.49
C LEU A 301 14.28 6.57 6.14
N PRO A 302 14.50 6.22 7.43
CA PRO A 302 15.83 6.25 8.04
C PRO A 302 16.83 5.33 7.33
N VAL A 303 16.41 4.12 6.92
CA VAL A 303 17.27 3.16 6.19
C VAL A 303 17.67 3.72 4.83
N TRP A 304 16.74 4.34 4.11
CA TRP A 304 17.03 4.96 2.81
C TRP A 304 17.93 6.19 2.94
N ARG A 305 17.89 6.90 4.08
CA ARG A 305 18.71 8.09 4.33
C ARG A 305 20.11 7.78 4.80
N PHE A 306 20.24 6.80 5.67
CA PHE A 306 21.48 6.38 6.30
C PHE A 306 21.61 4.87 6.12
N PRO A 307 21.99 4.41 4.90
CA PRO A 307 22.14 2.98 4.63
C PRO A 307 23.33 2.39 5.40
N GLY A 308 23.35 1.06 5.54
CA GLY A 308 24.43 0.34 6.24
C GLY A 308 24.13 0.09 7.72
N PRO A 309 25.17 -0.04 8.56
CA PRO A 309 25.03 -0.25 10.01
C PRO A 309 24.18 0.83 10.69
N ILE A 310 23.68 0.52 11.89
CA ILE A 310 22.91 1.48 12.67
C ILE A 310 23.83 2.63 13.12
N SER A 311 23.45 3.86 12.76
CA SER A 311 24.15 5.09 13.16
C SER A 311 23.29 5.94 14.09
N PRO A 312 23.88 6.85 14.89
CA PRO A 312 23.12 7.77 15.74
C PRO A 312 22.11 8.61 14.96
N ALA A 313 22.48 9.13 13.79
CA ALA A 313 21.57 9.89 12.92
C ALA A 313 20.39 9.05 12.41
N ARG A 314 20.61 7.77 12.10
CA ARG A 314 19.53 6.84 11.71
C ARG A 314 18.57 6.59 12.87
N GLN A 315 19.08 6.41 14.08
CA GLN A 315 18.26 6.20 15.27
C GLN A 315 17.47 7.45 15.64
N GLU A 316 18.08 8.63 15.58
CA GLU A 316 17.41 9.91 15.83
C GLU A 316 16.27 10.14 14.84
N MET A 317 16.54 9.96 13.54
CA MET A 317 15.51 10.08 12.51
C MET A 317 14.35 9.11 12.73
N ARG A 318 14.63 7.87 13.12
CA ARG A 318 13.60 6.88 13.46
C ARG A 318 12.81 7.30 14.70
N ARG A 319 13.48 7.78 15.75
CA ARG A 319 12.85 8.24 17.00
C ARG A 319 11.83 9.36 16.74
N CYS A 320 12.16 10.33 15.87
CA CYS A 320 11.19 11.33 15.44
C CYS A 320 9.96 10.71 14.77
N LEU A 321 10.16 9.80 13.81
CA LEU A 321 9.07 9.23 13.01
C LEU A 321 8.16 8.28 13.79
N VAL A 322 8.61 7.71 14.91
CA VAL A 322 7.78 6.81 15.74
C VAL A 322 7.14 7.52 16.93
N ARG A 323 7.50 8.78 17.20
CA ARG A 323 7.06 9.55 18.37
C ARG A 323 5.56 9.47 18.63
N PHE A 324 4.74 9.79 17.62
CA PHE A 324 3.29 9.68 17.71
C PHE A 324 2.72 8.44 17.01
N GLY A 325 3.56 7.45 16.69
CA GLY A 325 3.14 6.28 15.90
C GLY A 325 2.00 5.48 16.53
N ARG A 326 1.99 5.32 17.87
CA ARG A 326 0.90 4.62 18.58
C ARG A 326 -0.43 5.37 18.51
N LEU A 327 -0.41 6.69 18.69
CA LEU A 327 -1.61 7.53 18.59
C LEU A 327 -2.17 7.49 17.16
N ARG A 328 -1.30 7.64 16.15
CA ARG A 328 -1.68 7.55 14.73
C ARG A 328 -2.28 6.19 14.37
N ALA A 329 -1.72 5.12 14.93
CA ALA A 329 -2.22 3.75 14.76
C ALA A 329 -3.59 3.52 15.41
N PHE A 330 -4.06 4.41 16.29
CA PHE A 330 -5.43 4.39 16.82
C PHE A 330 -6.36 5.32 16.02
N LEU A 331 -5.90 6.55 15.72
CA LEU A 331 -6.67 7.53 14.97
C LEU A 331 -7.08 7.03 13.58
N PHE A 332 -6.17 6.38 12.85
CA PHE A 332 -6.44 5.96 11.48
C PHE A 332 -7.48 4.82 11.37
N PRO A 333 -7.41 3.71 12.16
CA PRO A 333 -8.47 2.73 12.19
C PRO A 333 -9.83 3.29 12.63
N LEU A 334 -9.85 4.21 13.62
CA LEU A 334 -11.10 4.87 14.01
C LEU A 334 -11.66 5.75 12.89
N ALA A 335 -10.81 6.49 12.17
CA ALA A 335 -11.22 7.24 10.99
C ALA A 335 -11.85 6.32 9.94
N GLY A 336 -11.24 5.15 9.70
CA GLY A 336 -11.79 4.17 8.76
C GLY A 336 -13.09 3.53 9.25
N ALA A 337 -13.23 3.26 10.55
CA ALA A 337 -14.49 2.80 11.12
C ALA A 337 -15.60 3.85 10.95
N ALA A 338 -15.29 5.13 11.20
CA ALA A 338 -16.19 6.25 10.96
C ALA A 338 -16.60 6.35 9.48
N CYS A 339 -15.69 6.15 8.52
CA CYS A 339 -16.03 6.06 7.10
C CYS A 339 -17.01 4.92 6.81
N ILE A 340 -16.81 3.74 7.39
CA ILE A 340 -17.65 2.56 7.11
C ILE A 340 -19.09 2.78 7.58
N VAL A 341 -19.28 3.46 8.71
CA VAL A 341 -20.62 3.81 9.24
C VAL A 341 -21.13 5.16 8.73
N ASP A 342 -20.51 5.70 7.67
CA ASP A 342 -20.87 6.95 6.99
C ASP A 342 -20.82 8.23 7.86
N TYR A 343 -20.03 8.22 8.94
CA TYR A 343 -19.80 9.40 9.77
C TYR A 343 -18.60 10.23 9.28
N ILE A 344 -18.74 10.78 8.08
CA ILE A 344 -17.63 11.40 7.32
C ILE A 344 -16.93 12.57 8.04
N PRO A 345 -17.62 13.54 8.70
CA PRO A 345 -16.93 14.63 9.39
C PRO A 345 -15.95 14.16 10.48
N VAL A 346 -16.34 13.15 11.26
CA VAL A 346 -15.49 12.54 12.28
C VAL A 346 -14.33 11.80 11.63
N ALA A 347 -14.61 11.05 10.56
CA ALA A 347 -13.56 10.36 9.81
C ALA A 347 -12.49 11.32 9.28
N LEU A 348 -12.89 12.45 8.69
CA LEU A 348 -11.98 13.47 8.18
C LEU A 348 -11.15 14.10 9.30
N LEU A 349 -11.77 14.44 10.43
CA LEU A 349 -11.05 15.01 11.58
C LEU A 349 -9.98 14.06 12.12
N LEU A 350 -10.33 12.80 12.32
CA LEU A 350 -9.41 11.77 12.83
C LEU A 350 -8.27 11.48 11.84
N ALA A 351 -8.58 11.36 10.54
CA ALA A 351 -7.60 11.16 9.49
C ALA A 351 -6.65 12.36 9.38
N ALA A 352 -7.18 13.59 9.41
CA ALA A 352 -6.40 14.82 9.38
C ALA A 352 -5.48 14.93 10.60
N ALA A 353 -5.99 14.68 11.81
CA ALA A 353 -5.17 14.69 13.03
C ALA A 353 -4.01 13.70 12.95
N GLY A 354 -4.28 12.45 12.53
CA GLY A 354 -3.24 11.44 12.37
C GLY A 354 -2.20 11.80 11.29
N LEU A 355 -2.65 12.38 10.17
CA LEU A 355 -1.77 12.85 9.08
C LEU A 355 -0.90 14.03 9.50
N LEU A 356 -1.46 15.01 10.22
CA LEU A 356 -0.73 16.18 10.72
C LEU A 356 0.35 15.76 11.72
N LEU A 357 0.03 14.86 12.66
CA LEU A 357 1.02 14.28 13.57
C LEU A 357 2.17 13.64 12.79
N PHE A 358 1.87 12.89 11.72
CA PHE A 358 2.92 12.29 10.92
C PHE A 358 3.72 13.31 10.11
N ALA A 359 3.07 14.32 9.55
CA ALA A 359 3.71 15.36 8.76
C ALA A 359 4.71 16.16 9.63
N VAL A 360 4.34 16.48 10.86
CA VAL A 360 5.25 17.14 11.82
C VAL A 360 6.46 16.27 12.16
N ASP A 361 6.23 14.98 12.45
CA ASP A 361 7.30 14.01 12.70
C ASP A 361 8.22 13.86 11.47
N LEU A 362 7.65 13.90 10.26
CA LEU A 362 8.36 13.81 8.99
C LEU A 362 9.21 15.04 8.71
N VAL A 363 8.69 16.26 8.94
CA VAL A 363 9.47 17.50 8.82
C VAL A 363 10.64 17.50 9.79
N SER A 364 10.41 17.08 11.04
CA SER A 364 11.46 16.94 12.06
C SER A 364 12.54 15.94 11.62
N ALA A 365 12.13 14.79 11.07
CA ALA A 365 13.03 13.78 10.53
C ALA A 365 13.85 14.28 9.32
N LEU A 366 13.24 15.07 8.44
CA LEU A 366 13.92 15.68 7.30
C LEU A 366 14.94 16.74 7.73
N ALA A 367 14.67 17.50 8.80
CA ALA A 367 15.63 18.45 9.34
C ALA A 367 16.94 17.75 9.76
N ILE A 368 16.86 16.57 10.37
CA ILE A 368 18.03 15.73 10.69
C ILE A 368 18.76 15.31 9.41
N ALA A 369 18.00 14.90 8.39
CA ALA A 369 18.53 14.49 7.10
C ALA A 369 19.23 15.63 6.35
N LEU A 370 18.92 16.90 6.62
CA LEU A 370 19.61 18.06 6.05
C LEU A 370 20.89 18.40 6.82
N ARG A 371 20.91 18.21 8.14
CA ARG A 371 22.08 18.51 8.98
C ARG A 371 23.20 17.48 8.86
N VAL A 372 22.88 16.20 8.62
CA VAL A 372 23.85 15.11 8.59
C VAL A 372 23.97 14.54 7.17
N PRO A 373 25.13 14.64 6.49
CA PRO A 373 25.31 14.05 5.16
C PRO A 373 25.17 12.51 5.19
N PRO A 374 24.76 11.86 4.08
CA PRO A 374 24.76 10.40 4.03
C PRO A 374 26.19 9.87 4.17
N PRO A 375 26.37 8.64 4.69
CA PRO A 375 27.66 7.97 4.58
C PRO A 375 28.07 7.87 3.10
N ALA A 376 29.37 8.03 2.82
CA ALA A 376 29.93 7.76 1.50
C ALA A 376 29.62 6.30 1.12
N ARG A 377 29.19 6.09 -0.13
CA ARG A 377 28.78 4.78 -0.64
C ARG A 377 29.96 3.96 -1.13
#